data_AF-A0AAW0JYT6-F1
#
_entry.id   AF-A0AAW0JYT6-F1
#
_cell.length_a   1.000
_cell.length_b   1.000
_cell.length_c   1.000
_cell.angle_alpha   90.00
_cell.angle_beta   90.00
_cell.angle_gamma   90.00
#
_symmetry.space_group_name_H-M   'P 1'
#
loop_
_entity.id
_entity.type
_entity.pdbx_description
1 polymer ?
#
loop_
_entity_poly.entity_id
_entity_poly.type
_entity_poly.pdbx_seq_one_letter_code
_entity_poly.pdbx_strand_id
1 'polypeptide(L)'
;MSLNFFLAFLLASSIVQSQELSPKKIFLLAGQSNMVGEGGVSNNTWDMKIPPESNPSPFILRLNSNKTWVVAHEPLHKDIDTTKVCGVGPGMPFAHEVLAKDPNFGVIGLVPCAIGGTMITEWAKGTIHYTDLVERANASLKSGGKIKALLWYQGESDTQNQTDANLYKKRLYKFFIDIRNDLNSPNLPIIQQILFESSSSFRL
;
A
#
# COMPACT_ATOMS: atom_id res chain seq x y z
N MET A 1 -7.83 68.88 -30.15
CA MET A 1 -6.65 67.97 -30.05
C MET A 1 -6.93 67.01 -28.92
N SER A 2 -7.24 65.77 -29.26
CA SER A 2 -7.66 64.70 -28.34
C SER A 2 -6.46 64.09 -27.61
N LEU A 3 -6.59 63.93 -26.30
CA LEU A 3 -5.63 63.30 -25.41
C LEU A 3 -5.94 61.79 -25.36
N ASN A 4 -5.04 60.96 -25.89
CA ASN A 4 -5.19 59.50 -25.86
C ASN A 4 -4.80 58.95 -24.48
N PHE A 5 -5.78 58.38 -23.77
CA PHE A 5 -5.54 57.57 -22.58
C PHE A 5 -5.31 56.11 -22.99
N PHE A 6 -4.15 55.58 -22.58
CA PHE A 6 -3.78 54.17 -22.68
C PHE A 6 -4.62 53.32 -21.71
N LEU A 7 -5.14 52.17 -22.17
CA LEU A 7 -5.46 51.04 -21.30
C LEU A 7 -4.79 49.78 -21.86
N ALA A 8 -3.67 49.39 -21.25
CA ALA A 8 -3.07 48.08 -21.46
C ALA A 8 -3.71 47.12 -20.44
N PHE A 9 -4.53 46.18 -20.92
CA PHE A 9 -5.06 45.08 -20.12
C PHE A 9 -3.94 44.05 -19.91
N LEU A 10 -3.35 44.01 -18.71
CA LEU A 10 -2.49 42.92 -18.25
C LEU A 10 -3.38 41.74 -17.86
N LEU A 11 -3.45 40.72 -18.74
CA LEU A 11 -4.01 39.42 -18.39
C LEU A 11 -3.07 38.74 -17.39
N ALA A 12 -3.43 38.77 -16.12
CA ALA A 12 -2.78 37.95 -15.10
C ALA A 12 -3.23 36.50 -15.30
N SER A 13 -2.42 35.71 -16.01
CA SER A 13 -2.54 34.26 -16.04
C SER A 13 -2.25 33.73 -14.65
N SER A 14 -3.28 33.47 -13.84
CA SER A 14 -3.13 32.74 -12.60
C SER A 14 -2.70 31.31 -12.94
N ILE A 15 -1.40 31.04 -12.80
CA ILE A 15 -0.86 29.68 -12.80
C ILE A 15 -1.50 28.98 -11.61
N VAL A 16 -2.51 28.15 -11.87
CA VAL A 16 -3.02 27.22 -10.87
C VAL A 16 -1.92 26.18 -10.68
N GLN A 17 -1.08 26.39 -9.65
CA GLN A 17 -0.14 25.37 -9.20
C GLN A 17 -1.00 24.16 -8.81
N SER A 18 -0.91 23.05 -9.55
CA SER A 18 -1.55 21.81 -9.12
C SER A 18 -0.99 21.47 -7.75
N GLN A 19 -1.84 21.41 -6.74
CA GLN A 19 -1.40 21.01 -5.41
C GLN A 19 -0.99 19.55 -5.48
N GLU A 20 0.31 19.30 -5.44
CA GLU A 20 0.87 17.95 -5.55
C GLU A 20 0.36 17.11 -4.37
N LEU A 21 -0.36 16.03 -4.69
CA LEU A 21 -0.88 15.08 -3.70
C LEU A 21 0.30 14.49 -2.92
N SER A 22 0.48 14.93 -1.67
CA SER A 22 1.66 14.59 -0.86
C SER A 22 1.23 14.08 0.52
N PRO A 23 1.09 12.75 0.70
CA PRO A 23 0.71 12.18 1.97
C PRO A 23 1.84 12.37 2.99
N LYS A 24 1.51 12.77 4.21
CA LYS A 24 2.51 12.93 5.29
C LYS A 24 2.66 11.67 6.14
N LYS A 25 1.70 10.74 6.05
CA LYS A 25 1.64 9.50 6.84
C LYS A 25 1.52 8.33 5.88
N ILE A 26 2.57 7.52 5.77
CA ILE A 26 2.67 6.47 4.76
C ILE A 26 2.56 5.09 5.42
N PHE A 27 1.78 4.19 4.85
CA PHE A 27 1.67 2.80 5.26
C PHE A 27 2.04 1.88 4.11
N LEU A 28 2.97 0.97 4.37
CA LEU A 28 3.32 -0.07 3.40
C LEU A 28 2.33 -1.23 3.56
N LEU A 29 1.84 -1.76 2.44
CA LEU A 29 0.92 -2.89 2.40
C LEU A 29 1.61 -4.04 1.69
N ALA A 30 2.10 -5.04 2.42
CA ALA A 30 2.84 -6.16 1.83
C ALA A 30 2.36 -7.52 2.37
N GLY A 31 2.67 -8.56 1.62
CA GLY A 31 2.24 -9.93 1.91
C GLY A 31 1.65 -10.59 0.66
N GLN A 32 0.62 -11.42 0.83
CA GLN A 32 0.02 -12.20 -0.26
C GLN A 32 -1.44 -11.83 -0.56
N SER A 33 -2.21 -12.76 -1.13
CA SER A 33 -3.57 -12.54 -1.67
C SER A 33 -4.52 -11.85 -0.68
N ASN A 34 -4.45 -12.18 0.61
CA ASN A 34 -5.27 -11.53 1.62
C ASN A 34 -4.89 -10.05 1.89
N MET A 35 -3.64 -9.64 1.64
CA MET A 35 -3.24 -8.22 1.60
C MET A 35 -3.57 -7.57 0.24
N VAL A 36 -3.35 -8.31 -0.86
CA VAL A 36 -3.68 -7.87 -2.23
C VAL A 36 -5.14 -7.44 -2.29
N GLY A 37 -6.00 -8.28 -1.72
CA GLY A 37 -7.45 -8.16 -1.73
C GLY A 37 -8.05 -9.09 -2.78
N GLU A 38 -8.86 -10.06 -2.33
CA GLU A 38 -9.68 -10.93 -3.19
C GLU A 38 -11.18 -10.83 -2.83
N GLY A 39 -11.56 -9.85 -2.00
CA GLY A 39 -12.95 -9.63 -1.62
C GLY A 39 -13.84 -9.33 -2.83
N GLY A 40 -14.89 -10.13 -3.02
CA GLY A 40 -15.80 -10.05 -4.17
C GLY A 40 -15.28 -10.73 -5.44
N VAL A 41 -14.12 -11.39 -5.42
CA VAL A 41 -13.59 -12.12 -6.56
C VAL A 41 -14.12 -13.56 -6.55
N SER A 42 -14.73 -13.98 -7.66
CA SER A 42 -15.19 -15.35 -7.89
C SER A 42 -15.00 -15.71 -9.36
N ASN A 43 -14.53 -16.94 -9.65
CA ASN A 43 -14.23 -17.40 -11.01
C ASN A 43 -13.39 -16.39 -11.82
N ASN A 44 -12.33 -15.85 -11.20
CA ASN A 44 -11.44 -14.85 -11.80
C ASN A 44 -12.16 -13.58 -12.28
N THR A 45 -13.27 -13.20 -11.64
CA THR A 45 -14.05 -12.00 -11.92
C THR A 45 -14.38 -11.30 -10.61
N TRP A 46 -14.12 -9.99 -10.52
CA TRP A 46 -14.51 -9.18 -9.37
C TRP A 46 -15.94 -8.67 -9.57
N ASP A 47 -16.78 -8.77 -8.53
CA ASP A 47 -18.18 -8.31 -8.56
C ASP A 47 -18.34 -6.78 -8.53
N MET A 48 -17.22 -6.04 -8.40
CA MET A 48 -17.14 -4.58 -8.36
C MET A 48 -17.92 -3.95 -7.19
N LYS A 49 -18.27 -4.73 -6.16
CA LYS A 49 -18.92 -4.19 -4.96
C LYS A 49 -17.87 -3.64 -4.00
N ILE A 50 -18.00 -2.36 -3.70
CA ILE A 50 -17.14 -1.64 -2.75
C ILE A 50 -17.97 -1.38 -1.49
N PRO A 51 -17.60 -1.94 -0.32
CA PRO A 51 -18.22 -1.61 0.95
C PRO A 51 -18.08 -0.12 1.28
N PRO A 52 -19.02 0.49 2.05
CA PRO A 52 -18.94 1.90 2.43
C PRO A 52 -17.61 2.30 3.09
N GLU A 53 -17.03 1.40 3.88
CA GLU A 53 -15.76 1.55 4.60
C GLU A 53 -14.55 1.56 3.65
N SER A 54 -14.75 1.23 2.37
CA SER A 54 -13.71 1.21 1.33
C SER A 54 -13.92 2.29 0.25
N ASN A 55 -14.86 3.21 0.45
CA ASN A 55 -15.11 4.30 -0.51
C ASN A 55 -13.87 5.21 -0.68
N PRO A 56 -13.64 5.77 -1.87
CA PRO A 56 -12.54 6.69 -2.09
C PRO A 56 -12.68 7.98 -1.26
N SER A 57 -11.55 8.56 -0.86
CA SER A 57 -11.49 9.82 -0.10
C SER A 57 -10.28 10.65 -0.57
N PRO A 58 -10.39 11.98 -0.70
CA PRO A 58 -9.25 12.84 -1.03
C PRO A 58 -8.13 12.81 0.04
N PHE A 59 -8.43 12.32 1.25
CA PHE A 59 -7.46 12.16 2.34
C PHE A 59 -6.74 10.80 2.32
N ILE A 60 -7.08 9.92 1.39
CA ILE A 60 -6.47 8.59 1.26
C ILE A 60 -5.91 8.46 -0.15
N LEU A 61 -4.59 8.40 -0.23
CA LEU A 61 -3.84 8.31 -1.48
C LEU A 61 -3.22 6.93 -1.63
N ARG A 62 -2.94 6.55 -2.87
CA ARG A 62 -2.26 5.30 -3.23
C ARG A 62 -1.08 5.61 -4.14
N LEU A 63 0.06 4.96 -3.89
CA LEU A 63 1.19 4.98 -4.80
C LEU A 63 0.95 3.95 -5.91
N ASN A 64 0.67 4.39 -7.13
CA ASN A 64 0.42 3.49 -8.26
C ASN A 64 1.71 2.79 -8.75
N SER A 65 1.61 1.94 -9.76
CA SER A 65 2.77 1.24 -10.37
C SER A 65 3.81 2.21 -10.95
N ASN A 66 3.37 3.35 -11.47
CA ASN A 66 4.21 4.44 -11.96
C ASN A 66 4.83 5.31 -10.84
N LYS A 67 4.80 4.85 -9.58
CA LYS A 67 5.36 5.55 -8.42
C LYS A 67 4.80 6.97 -8.24
N THR A 68 3.54 7.19 -8.64
CA THR A 68 2.81 8.46 -8.55
C THR A 68 1.66 8.35 -7.56
N TRP A 69 1.45 9.39 -6.74
CA TRP A 69 0.32 9.47 -5.82
C TRP A 69 -0.97 9.80 -6.56
N VAL A 70 -1.98 8.96 -6.35
CA VAL A 70 -3.35 9.16 -6.85
C VAL A 70 -4.35 8.97 -5.70
N VAL A 71 -5.59 9.44 -5.85
CA VAL A 71 -6.66 9.09 -4.90
C VAL A 71 -6.79 7.56 -4.88
N ALA A 72 -6.89 6.99 -3.68
CA ALA A 72 -7.00 5.56 -3.51
C ALA A 72 -8.40 5.06 -3.88
N HIS A 73 -8.44 4.01 -4.70
CA HIS A 73 -9.65 3.27 -5.07
C HIS A 73 -9.32 1.77 -4.99
N GLU A 74 -10.27 0.96 -4.53
CA GLU A 74 -10.17 -0.50 -4.71
C GLU A 74 -10.27 -0.87 -6.20
N PRO A 75 -9.63 -1.97 -6.63
CA PRO A 75 -8.67 -2.78 -5.89
C PRO A 75 -7.32 -2.07 -5.75
N LEU A 76 -6.78 -1.97 -4.53
CA LEU A 76 -5.52 -1.25 -4.27
C LEU A 76 -4.29 -1.87 -4.97
N HIS A 77 -4.31 -3.15 -5.30
CA HIS A 77 -3.17 -3.85 -5.90
C HIS A 77 -3.33 -4.14 -7.41
N LYS A 78 -4.36 -3.60 -8.08
CA LYS A 78 -4.70 -3.95 -9.47
C LYS A 78 -3.58 -3.77 -10.52
N ASP A 79 -2.68 -2.82 -10.30
CA ASP A 79 -1.52 -2.52 -11.16
C ASP A 79 -0.20 -2.94 -10.50
N ILE A 80 -0.26 -3.65 -9.36
CA ILE A 80 0.88 -4.15 -8.59
C ILE A 80 0.93 -5.68 -8.71
N ASP A 81 -0.13 -6.38 -8.29
CA ASP A 81 -0.28 -7.80 -8.55
C ASP A 81 -1.04 -8.01 -9.86
N THR A 82 -0.29 -7.95 -10.96
CA THR A 82 -0.85 -8.14 -12.31
C THR A 82 -1.03 -9.62 -12.68
N THR A 83 -0.76 -10.55 -11.76
CA THR A 83 -0.86 -11.99 -12.01
C THR A 83 -2.26 -12.53 -11.81
N LYS A 84 -3.12 -11.80 -11.08
CA LYS A 84 -4.46 -12.22 -10.65
C LYS A 84 -5.45 -11.06 -10.68
N VAL A 85 -6.74 -11.40 -10.71
CA VAL A 85 -7.80 -10.41 -10.50
C VAL A 85 -7.84 -10.00 -9.04
N CYS A 86 -7.59 -8.71 -8.78
CA CYS A 86 -7.69 -8.12 -7.45
C CYS A 86 -9.12 -7.69 -7.14
N GLY A 87 -9.50 -7.76 -5.87
CA GLY A 87 -10.74 -7.25 -5.30
C GLY A 87 -10.48 -6.37 -4.09
N VAL A 88 -11.43 -6.35 -3.15
CA VAL A 88 -11.31 -5.54 -1.92
C VAL A 88 -10.27 -6.15 -0.98
N GLY A 89 -9.36 -5.33 -0.48
CA GLY A 89 -8.38 -5.69 0.55
C GLY A 89 -8.57 -4.90 1.85
N PRO A 90 -7.65 -5.03 2.83
CA PRO A 90 -7.78 -4.37 4.12
C PRO A 90 -7.31 -2.90 4.12
N GLY A 91 -6.67 -2.43 3.04
CA GLY A 91 -5.97 -1.13 3.03
C GLY A 91 -6.90 0.08 3.13
N MET A 92 -8.00 0.11 2.38
CA MET A 92 -8.99 1.20 2.45
C MET A 92 -9.71 1.27 3.81
N PRO A 93 -10.30 0.19 4.35
CA PRO A 93 -10.98 0.25 5.64
C PRO A 93 -10.01 0.58 6.79
N PHE A 94 -8.76 0.10 6.71
CA PHE A 94 -7.71 0.51 7.65
C PHE A 94 -7.50 2.04 7.64
N ALA A 95 -7.34 2.63 6.44
CA ALA A 95 -7.07 4.07 6.33
C ALA A 95 -8.25 4.91 6.83
N HIS A 96 -9.49 4.50 6.53
CA HIS A 96 -10.70 5.14 7.06
C HIS A 96 -10.77 5.05 8.57
N GLU A 97 -10.51 3.89 9.15
CA GLU A 97 -10.55 3.71 10.60
C GLU A 97 -9.48 4.55 11.32
N VAL A 98 -8.29 4.72 10.73
CA VAL A 98 -7.28 5.64 11.26
C VAL A 98 -7.77 7.08 11.26
N LEU A 99 -8.38 7.54 10.16
CA LEU A 99 -8.94 8.90 10.06
C LEU A 99 -10.16 9.12 10.96
N ALA A 100 -10.98 8.08 11.17
CA ALA A 100 -12.12 8.13 12.07
C ALA A 100 -11.68 8.29 13.53
N LYS A 101 -10.59 7.60 13.92
CA LYS A 101 -10.00 7.69 15.27
C LYS A 101 -9.21 8.97 15.50
N ASP A 102 -8.55 9.50 14.48
CA ASP A 102 -7.84 10.79 14.53
C ASP A 102 -8.13 11.61 13.26
N PRO A 103 -9.17 12.46 13.29
CA PRO A 103 -9.50 13.32 12.15
C PRO A 103 -8.39 14.31 11.77
N ASN A 104 -7.44 14.57 12.68
CA ASN A 104 -6.29 15.46 12.45
C ASN A 104 -5.04 14.70 12.00
N PHE A 105 -5.13 13.39 11.75
CA PHE A 105 -3.99 12.57 11.34
C PHE A 105 -3.38 13.05 10.02
N GLY A 106 -4.20 13.67 9.17
CA GLY A 106 -3.84 14.23 7.86
C GLY A 106 -3.88 13.18 6.75
N VAL A 107 -3.42 13.57 5.56
CA VAL A 107 -3.49 12.73 4.35
C VAL A 107 -2.64 11.46 4.53
N ILE A 108 -3.30 10.31 4.36
CA ILE A 108 -2.73 8.96 4.40
C ILE A 108 -2.27 8.57 3.00
N GLY A 109 -1.09 7.97 2.90
CA GLY A 109 -0.56 7.36 1.69
C GLY A 109 -0.41 5.85 1.86
N LEU A 110 -1.07 5.09 1.01
CA LEU A 110 -0.99 3.64 0.94
C LEU A 110 0.02 3.24 -0.15
N VAL A 111 0.97 2.38 0.20
CA VAL A 111 1.97 1.85 -0.73
C VAL A 111 1.71 0.35 -0.91
N PRO A 112 0.88 -0.04 -1.90
CA PRO A 112 0.58 -1.44 -2.20
C PRO A 112 1.82 -2.13 -2.76
N CYS A 113 2.20 -3.28 -2.19
CA CYS A 113 3.35 -4.08 -2.61
C CYS A 113 3.06 -5.59 -2.57
N ALA A 114 1.91 -6.02 -2.06
CA ALA A 114 1.61 -7.45 -1.90
C ALA A 114 1.45 -8.18 -3.24
N ILE A 115 1.79 -9.47 -3.26
CA ILE A 115 1.75 -10.34 -4.44
C ILE A 115 1.13 -11.69 -4.06
N GLY A 116 0.06 -12.11 -4.74
CA GLY A 116 -0.74 -13.25 -4.36
C GLY A 116 -0.04 -14.61 -4.54
N GLY A 117 0.02 -15.40 -3.47
CA GLY A 117 0.50 -16.78 -3.48
C GLY A 117 1.98 -16.96 -3.14
N THR A 118 2.70 -15.87 -2.86
CA THR A 118 4.12 -15.93 -2.50
C THR A 118 4.37 -16.53 -1.12
N MET A 119 5.44 -17.31 -1.00
CA MET A 119 6.01 -17.78 0.27
C MET A 119 6.97 -16.75 0.88
N ILE A 120 7.27 -16.83 2.18
CA ILE A 120 8.19 -15.91 2.86
C ILE A 120 9.62 -15.94 2.29
N THR A 121 10.02 -17.05 1.65
CA THR A 121 11.31 -17.18 0.97
C THR A 121 11.43 -16.23 -0.22
N GLU A 122 10.32 -15.93 -0.90
CA GLU A 122 10.24 -15.00 -2.01
C GLU A 122 10.26 -13.53 -1.55
N TRP A 123 10.18 -13.29 -0.23
CA TRP A 123 10.34 -12.00 0.42
C TRP A 123 11.71 -11.82 1.10
N ALA A 124 12.64 -12.75 0.92
CA ALA A 124 13.99 -12.60 1.45
C ALA A 124 14.74 -11.44 0.80
N LYS A 125 15.65 -10.80 1.56
CA LYS A 125 16.48 -9.71 1.01
C LYS A 125 17.20 -10.14 -0.27
N GLY A 126 17.05 -9.34 -1.33
CA GLY A 126 17.61 -9.60 -2.66
C GLY A 126 16.67 -10.30 -3.63
N THR A 127 15.49 -10.76 -3.20
CA THR A 127 14.44 -11.23 -4.11
C THR A 127 13.71 -10.06 -4.76
N ILE A 128 12.95 -10.35 -5.82
CA ILE A 128 12.23 -9.33 -6.58
C ILE A 128 11.17 -8.62 -5.71
N HIS A 129 10.38 -9.35 -4.91
CA HIS A 129 9.31 -8.75 -4.09
C HIS A 129 9.86 -7.90 -2.95
N TYR A 130 10.97 -8.33 -2.33
CA TYR A 130 11.66 -7.52 -1.33
C TYR A 130 12.22 -6.24 -1.94
N THR A 131 12.88 -6.36 -3.10
CA THR A 131 13.50 -5.22 -3.79
C THR A 131 12.44 -4.21 -4.22
N ASP A 132 11.34 -4.66 -4.81
CA ASP A 132 10.23 -3.79 -5.19
C ASP A 132 9.58 -3.10 -3.97
N LEU A 133 9.37 -3.82 -2.86
CA LEU A 133 8.88 -3.23 -1.61
C LEU A 133 9.79 -2.07 -1.14
N VAL A 134 11.11 -2.28 -1.10
CA VAL A 134 12.07 -1.25 -0.70
C VAL A 134 12.08 -0.08 -1.68
N GLU A 135 12.05 -0.35 -2.99
CA GLU A 135 12.00 0.70 -4.01
C GLU A 135 10.74 1.55 -3.93
N ARG A 136 9.58 0.93 -3.76
CA ARG A 136 8.29 1.61 -3.63
C ARG A 136 8.21 2.40 -2.34
N ALA A 137 8.72 1.84 -1.23
CA ALA A 137 8.87 2.56 0.03
C ALA A 137 9.74 3.81 -0.14
N ASN A 138 10.90 3.70 -0.77
CA ASN A 138 11.78 4.84 -1.03
C ASN A 138 11.15 5.88 -1.98
N ALA A 139 10.44 5.43 -3.01
CA ALA A 139 9.71 6.33 -3.91
C ALA A 139 8.62 7.13 -3.17
N SER A 140 7.91 6.48 -2.24
CA SER A 140 6.85 7.12 -1.45
C SER A 140 7.37 8.31 -0.62
N LEU A 141 8.61 8.23 -0.14
CA LEU A 141 9.27 9.24 0.69
C LEU A 141 9.66 10.51 -0.07
N LYS A 142 9.73 10.48 -1.41
CA LYS A 142 10.11 11.64 -2.24
C LYS A 142 9.17 12.84 -2.07
N SER A 143 7.93 12.59 -1.67
CA SER A 143 6.90 13.61 -1.36
C SER A 143 7.03 14.24 0.04
N GLY A 144 8.07 13.88 0.80
CA GLY A 144 8.34 14.39 2.14
C GLY A 144 7.45 13.80 3.24
N GLY A 145 6.80 12.66 2.98
CA GLY A 145 6.06 11.89 3.97
C GLY A 145 6.96 11.03 4.86
N LYS A 146 6.37 10.38 5.86
CA LYS A 146 7.06 9.42 6.73
C LYS A 146 6.31 8.10 6.77
N ILE A 147 7.03 6.99 6.62
CA ILE A 147 6.48 5.65 6.83
C ILE A 147 6.13 5.49 8.32
N LYS A 148 4.90 5.10 8.58
CA LYS A 148 4.31 4.96 9.92
C LYS A 148 4.21 3.51 10.35
N ALA A 149 3.91 2.60 9.43
CA ALA A 149 3.95 1.17 9.68
C ALA A 149 4.07 0.37 8.37
N LEU A 150 4.47 -0.88 8.52
CA LEU A 150 4.24 -1.94 7.56
C LEU A 150 3.05 -2.78 8.03
N LEU A 151 2.01 -2.88 7.20
CA LEU A 151 0.96 -3.88 7.35
C LEU A 151 1.40 -5.13 6.59
N TRP A 152 1.49 -6.25 7.30
CA TRP A 152 1.95 -7.52 6.77
C TRP A 152 0.86 -8.59 6.90
N TYR A 153 0.40 -9.14 5.79
CA TYR A 153 -0.54 -10.26 5.80
C TYR A 153 -0.08 -11.34 4.82
N GLN A 154 0.60 -12.35 5.36
CA GLN A 154 1.13 -13.48 4.63
C GLN A 154 1.33 -14.68 5.54
N GLY A 155 1.37 -15.87 4.94
CA GLY A 155 1.84 -17.10 5.57
C GLY A 155 1.17 -18.33 4.99
N GLU A 156 0.03 -18.19 4.31
CA GLU A 156 -0.80 -19.31 3.90
C GLU A 156 -0.04 -20.25 2.96
N SER A 157 0.77 -19.70 2.04
CA SER A 157 1.61 -20.51 1.15
C SER A 157 2.68 -21.31 1.89
N ASP A 158 3.20 -20.82 3.02
CA ASP A 158 4.20 -21.51 3.83
C ASP A 158 3.59 -22.66 4.68
N THR A 159 2.27 -22.75 4.77
CA THR A 159 1.58 -23.84 5.49
C THR A 159 1.41 -25.12 4.68
N GLN A 160 1.85 -25.15 3.42
CA GLN A 160 1.66 -26.29 2.52
C GLN A 160 2.50 -27.52 2.92
N ASN A 161 3.66 -27.31 3.53
CA ASN A 161 4.50 -28.39 4.04
C ASN A 161 5.13 -28.04 5.40
N GLN A 162 5.46 -29.08 6.18
CA GLN A 162 5.96 -28.94 7.54
C GLN A 162 7.29 -28.19 7.64
N THR A 163 8.17 -28.35 6.64
CA THR A 163 9.51 -27.74 6.65
C THR A 163 9.41 -26.23 6.56
N ASP A 164 8.61 -25.72 5.63
CA ASP A 164 8.43 -24.28 5.46
C ASP A 164 7.67 -23.66 6.63
N ALA A 165 6.63 -24.34 7.13
CA ALA A 165 5.92 -23.93 8.33
C ALA A 165 6.85 -23.79 9.55
N ASN A 166 7.72 -24.78 9.78
CA ASN A 166 8.69 -24.76 10.88
C ASN A 166 9.75 -23.64 10.75
N LEU A 167 10.10 -23.28 9.51
CA LEU A 167 11.10 -22.24 9.23
C LEU A 167 10.49 -20.83 9.14
N TYR A 168 9.16 -20.73 9.05
CA TYR A 168 8.44 -19.50 8.79
C TYR A 168 8.81 -18.38 9.75
N LYS A 169 8.66 -18.63 11.06
CA LYS A 169 8.96 -17.63 12.11
C LYS A 169 10.38 -17.07 12.00
N LYS A 170 11.37 -17.93 11.72
CA LYS A 170 12.78 -17.52 11.56
C LYS A 170 12.95 -16.64 10.32
N ARG A 171 12.36 -17.03 9.19
CA ARG A 171 12.43 -16.29 7.92
C ARG A 171 11.70 -14.95 8.01
N LEU A 172 10.53 -14.92 8.64
CA LEU A 172 9.74 -13.72 8.89
C LEU A 172 10.49 -12.72 9.78
N TYR A 173 11.10 -13.19 10.88
CA TYR A 173 11.90 -12.33 11.73
C TYR A 173 13.10 -11.74 10.99
N LYS A 174 13.76 -12.54 10.16
CA LYS A 174 14.83 -12.05 9.28
C LYS A 174 14.32 -10.97 8.31
N PHE A 175 13.18 -11.19 7.65
CA PHE A 175 12.55 -10.20 6.78
C PHE A 175 12.28 -8.88 7.52
N PHE A 176 11.73 -8.93 8.74
CA PHE A 176 11.47 -7.75 9.55
C PHE A 176 12.72 -6.98 9.96
N ILE A 177 13.83 -7.67 10.26
CA ILE A 177 15.12 -7.02 10.52
C ILE A 177 15.64 -6.36 9.23
N ASP A 178 15.65 -7.11 8.13
CA ASP A 178 16.18 -6.65 6.86
C ASP A 178 15.44 -5.39 6.39
N ILE A 179 14.10 -5.38 6.43
CA ILE A 179 13.30 -4.23 5.98
C ILE A 179 13.49 -3.00 6.88
N ARG A 180 13.63 -3.19 8.21
CA ARG A 180 13.94 -2.10 9.14
C ARG A 180 15.29 -1.47 8.84
N ASN A 181 16.29 -2.29 8.55
CA ASN A 181 17.63 -1.83 8.22
C ASN A 181 17.64 -1.07 6.88
N ASP A 182 17.05 -1.63 5.83
CA ASP A 182 17.07 -1.01 4.49
C ASP A 182 16.20 0.25 4.40
N LEU A 183 15.18 0.38 5.26
CA LEU A 183 14.40 1.61 5.40
C LEU A 183 14.98 2.59 6.44
N ASN A 184 16.14 2.28 7.05
CA ASN A 184 16.75 3.05 8.14
C ASN A 184 15.77 3.40 9.27
N SER A 185 14.89 2.45 9.61
CA SER A 185 13.81 2.63 10.60
C SER A 185 13.82 1.45 11.58
N PRO A 186 14.76 1.42 12.54
CA PRO A 186 14.94 0.29 13.45
C PRO A 186 13.71 0.01 14.33
N ASN A 187 12.89 1.03 14.58
CA ASN A 187 11.66 0.94 15.37
C ASN A 187 10.39 0.96 14.51
N LEU A 188 10.48 0.68 13.20
CA LEU A 188 9.31 0.64 12.33
C LEU A 188 8.25 -0.30 12.93
N PRO A 189 7.03 0.19 13.22
CA PRO A 189 5.92 -0.65 13.59
C PRO A 189 5.59 -1.60 12.45
N ILE A 190 5.48 -2.88 12.77
CA ILE A 190 5.03 -3.91 11.83
C ILE A 190 3.79 -4.55 12.46
N ILE A 191 2.66 -4.41 11.78
CA ILE A 191 1.39 -4.99 12.19
C ILE A 191 1.18 -6.21 11.32
N GLN A 192 1.35 -7.38 11.92
CA GLN A 192 1.16 -8.66 11.23
C GLN A 192 -0.21 -9.24 11.56
N GLN A 193 -0.88 -9.79 10.55
CA GLN A 193 -2.04 -10.65 10.75
C GLN A 193 -1.56 -12.08 11.03
N ILE A 194 -2.11 -12.70 12.07
CA ILE A 194 -1.88 -14.13 12.36
C ILE A 194 -2.99 -14.93 11.70
N LEU A 195 -2.62 -16.02 11.03
CA LEU A 195 -3.58 -16.93 10.40
C LEU A 195 -4.35 -17.70 11.47
N PHE A 196 -5.68 -17.56 11.43
CA PHE A 196 -6.62 -18.33 12.24
C PHE A 196 -7.65 -18.96 11.28
N GLU A 197 -7.37 -20.13 10.65
CA GLU A 197 -8.33 -21.24 10.37
C GLU A 197 -7.98 -22.26 9.26
N SER A 198 -8.82 -23.31 9.20
CA SER A 198 -8.69 -24.75 8.93
C SER A 198 -8.09 -25.31 7.62
N SER A 199 -7.67 -24.50 6.65
CA SER A 199 -7.15 -25.03 5.37
C SER A 199 -5.63 -25.22 5.35
N SER A 200 -4.93 -24.77 6.38
CA SER A 200 -3.49 -24.92 6.52
C SER A 200 -3.15 -26.37 6.93
N SER A 201 -2.34 -27.07 6.13
CA SER A 201 -1.83 -28.39 6.51
C SER A 201 -0.98 -28.34 7.78
N PHE A 202 -0.32 -27.19 8.03
CA PHE A 202 0.59 -26.99 9.15
C PHE A 202 0.44 -25.59 9.77
N ARG A 203 0.75 -25.46 11.06
CA ARG A 203 0.67 -24.18 11.79
C ARG A 203 2.00 -23.42 11.73
N LEU A 204 1.92 -22.09 11.72
CA LEU A 204 3.06 -21.15 11.71
C LEU A 204 3.43 -20.63 13.11
#